data_AF-A0ABC8ZBW4-F1
#
_entry.id   AF-A0ABC8ZBW4-F1
#
_cell.length_a   1.000
_cell.length_b   1.000
_cell.length_c   1.000
_cell.angle_alpha   90.00
_cell.angle_beta   90.00
_cell.angle_gamma   90.00
#
_symmetry.space_group_name_H-M   'P 1'
#
loop_
_entity.id
_entity.type
_entity.pdbx_description
1 polymer ?
#
loop_
_entity_poly.entity_id
_entity_poly.type
_entity_poly.pdbx_seq_one_letter_code
_entity_poly.pdbx_strand_id
1 'polypeptide(L)'
;MMNQHREEDALRGRAVKNQKAIWDKTLEMRFLLQKAFSTSNKLPQEPIRTMFCSHDKEIEQAYEDLLNSSKQTLDSMTELQEALLESNQAAKDANEIPSASNGENDEWSEVQRLQTWMATFRNTEIDKWQRKIQVTTGAAALKGKLHAFNQNISDQVAGYMRDPSRMINRMYLTKSAVGVFGEDAGEPEAAEEGRIVEGDPELIDDSEFYQQLLKEFLESCDKGASESALYAIRKQQVKKRKLVDRRASKSRKIRYHVHEKITNFMAPVPMAVPPTAPKLFENLFGTSN
;
A
#
# COMPACT_ATOMS: atom_id res chain seq x y z
N MET A 1 14.23 -36.42 -36.03
CA MET A 1 12.97 -35.67 -35.85
C MET A 1 12.19 -36.05 -34.60
N MET A 2 11.60 -37.24 -34.46
CA MET A 2 10.71 -37.53 -33.31
C MET A 2 11.42 -37.54 -31.93
N ASN A 3 12.67 -38.01 -31.87
CA ASN A 3 13.48 -37.94 -30.64
C ASN A 3 13.93 -36.51 -30.27
N GLN A 4 14.17 -35.65 -31.26
CA GLN A 4 14.57 -34.25 -31.04
C GLN A 4 13.42 -33.44 -30.45
N HIS A 5 12.19 -33.60 -30.96
CA HIS A 5 11.02 -32.95 -30.37
C HIS A 5 10.76 -33.40 -28.93
N ARG A 6 10.96 -34.68 -28.63
CA ARG A 6 10.79 -35.21 -27.27
C ARG A 6 11.82 -34.65 -26.30
N GLU A 7 13.05 -34.43 -26.76
CA GLU A 7 14.12 -33.82 -25.98
C GLU A 7 13.89 -32.32 -25.76
N GLU A 8 13.46 -31.59 -26.80
CA GLU A 8 13.05 -30.19 -26.71
C GLU A 8 11.89 -29.99 -25.72
N ASP A 9 10.87 -30.83 -25.76
CA ASP A 9 9.74 -30.77 -24.83
C ASP A 9 10.16 -31.10 -23.40
N ALA A 10 11.10 -32.05 -23.22
CA ALA A 10 11.67 -32.34 -21.91
C ALA A 10 12.47 -31.16 -21.34
N LEU A 11 13.25 -30.46 -22.18
CA LEU A 11 13.99 -29.26 -21.79
C LEU A 11 13.04 -28.11 -21.43
N ARG A 12 11.99 -27.89 -22.22
CA ARG A 12 10.93 -26.92 -21.89
C ARG A 12 10.25 -27.24 -20.57
N GLY A 13 9.90 -28.51 -20.35
CA GLY A 13 9.30 -28.95 -19.09
C GLY A 13 10.20 -28.68 -17.88
N ARG A 14 11.53 -28.89 -18.03
CA ARG A 14 12.50 -28.57 -16.98
C ARG A 14 12.60 -27.06 -16.73
N ALA A 15 12.64 -26.25 -17.78
CA ALA A 15 12.67 -24.80 -17.67
C ALA A 15 11.43 -24.26 -16.92
N VAL A 16 10.23 -24.75 -17.26
CA VAL A 16 8.98 -24.37 -16.57
C VAL A 16 9.01 -24.73 -15.09
N LYS A 17 9.53 -25.92 -14.73
CA LYS A 17 9.68 -26.32 -13.32
C LYS A 17 10.61 -25.38 -12.56
N ASN A 18 11.74 -25.01 -13.16
CA ASN A 18 12.70 -24.10 -12.53
C ASN A 18 12.11 -22.69 -12.38
N GLN A 19 11.42 -22.17 -13.40
CA GLN A 19 10.74 -20.88 -13.33
C GLN A 19 9.69 -20.86 -12.21
N LYS A 20 8.90 -21.94 -12.09
CA LYS A 20 7.93 -22.06 -10.99
C LYS A 20 8.62 -22.07 -9.63
N ALA A 21 9.71 -22.82 -9.48
CA ALA A 21 10.46 -22.86 -8.22
C ALA A 21 11.01 -21.48 -7.82
N ILE A 22 11.55 -20.72 -8.78
CA ILE A 22 12.01 -19.34 -8.54
C ILE A 22 10.84 -18.46 -8.12
N TRP A 23 9.73 -18.49 -8.87
CA TRP A 23 8.53 -17.72 -8.54
C TRP A 23 7.98 -18.01 -7.15
N ASP A 24 7.83 -19.29 -6.80
CA ASP A 24 7.31 -19.72 -5.49
C ASP A 24 8.24 -19.24 -4.36
N LYS A 25 9.56 -19.28 -4.56
CA LYS A 25 10.56 -18.78 -3.59
C LYS A 25 10.57 -17.26 -3.45
N THR A 26 10.42 -16.52 -4.54
CA THR A 26 10.29 -15.06 -4.51
C THR A 26 9.00 -14.62 -3.80
N LEU A 27 7.89 -15.34 -4.02
CA LEU A 27 6.64 -15.09 -3.28
C LEU A 27 6.79 -15.37 -1.78
N GLU A 28 7.44 -16.48 -1.41
CA GLU A 28 7.73 -16.81 -0.01
C GLU A 28 8.53 -15.69 0.67
N MET A 29 9.60 -15.20 0.02
CA MET A 29 10.38 -14.06 0.49
C MET A 29 9.51 -12.81 0.70
N ARG A 30 8.65 -12.47 -0.27
CA ARG A 30 7.73 -11.34 -0.15
C ARG A 30 6.77 -11.50 1.04
N PHE A 31 6.26 -12.71 1.29
CA PHE A 31 5.37 -12.97 2.42
C PHE A 31 6.08 -12.86 3.77
N LEU A 32 7.32 -13.33 3.88
CA LEU A 32 8.14 -13.20 5.08
C LEU A 32 8.41 -11.72 5.41
N LEU A 33 8.64 -10.88 4.40
CA LEU A 33 8.88 -9.45 4.58
C LEU A 33 7.64 -8.65 5.01
N GLN A 34 6.41 -9.15 4.81
CA GLN A 34 5.19 -8.38 5.07
C GLN A 34 5.10 -7.87 6.53
N LYS A 35 5.45 -8.71 7.50
CA LYS A 35 5.37 -8.34 8.90
C LYS A 35 6.43 -7.29 9.25
N ALA A 36 7.64 -7.43 8.73
CA ALA A 36 8.71 -6.45 8.94
C ALA A 36 8.31 -5.10 8.33
N PHE A 37 7.85 -5.08 7.08
CA PHE A 37 7.36 -3.89 6.38
C PHE A 37 6.21 -3.18 7.13
N SER A 38 5.18 -3.91 7.55
CA SER A 38 4.07 -3.29 8.29
C SER A 38 4.46 -2.83 9.70
N THR A 39 5.47 -3.44 10.32
CA THR A 39 5.95 -3.07 11.66
C THR A 39 6.91 -1.89 11.61
N SER A 40 7.68 -1.71 10.52
CA SER A 40 8.60 -0.58 10.37
C SER A 40 7.86 0.76 10.39
N ASN A 41 6.61 0.82 9.93
CA ASN A 41 5.75 2.00 10.05
C ASN A 41 5.53 2.46 11.51
N LYS A 42 5.83 1.64 12.52
CA LYS A 42 5.71 2.02 13.94
C LYS A 42 6.98 2.63 14.50
N LEU A 43 8.11 2.51 13.79
CA LEU A 43 9.38 3.01 14.27
C LEU A 43 9.34 4.54 14.40
N PRO A 44 9.91 5.11 15.46
CA PRO A 44 10.00 6.56 15.63
C PRO A 44 10.76 7.18 14.45
N GLN A 45 10.24 8.31 13.98
CA GLN A 45 10.90 9.17 13.00
C GLN A 45 11.82 10.18 13.73
N GLU A 46 12.64 10.91 12.97
CA GLU A 46 13.44 12.00 13.55
C GLU A 46 12.55 13.17 13.99
N PRO A 47 12.87 13.86 15.12
CA PRO A 47 14.06 13.71 15.97
C PRO A 47 13.92 12.66 17.09
N ILE A 48 12.74 12.03 17.24
CA ILE A 48 12.42 11.12 18.36
C ILE A 48 13.31 9.87 18.31
N ARG A 49 13.61 9.35 17.11
CA ARG A 49 14.56 8.24 16.94
C ARG A 49 15.90 8.53 17.60
N THR A 50 16.50 9.69 17.30
CA THR A 50 17.78 10.10 17.90
C THR A 50 17.68 10.23 19.42
N MET A 51 16.56 10.74 19.94
CA MET A 51 16.36 10.81 21.40
C MET A 51 16.34 9.41 22.03
N PHE A 52 15.63 8.44 21.46
CA PHE A 52 15.61 7.06 21.95
C PHE A 52 16.99 6.41 21.93
N CYS A 53 17.71 6.51 20.80
CA CYS A 53 19.07 5.95 20.70
C CYS A 53 20.04 6.62 21.69
N SER A 54 19.93 7.93 21.88
CA SER A 54 20.80 8.65 22.84
C SER A 54 20.53 8.30 24.31
N HIS A 55 19.31 7.82 24.60
CA HIS A 55 18.88 7.50 25.96
C HIS A 55 19.25 6.07 26.37
N ASP A 56 19.19 5.12 25.44
CA ASP A 56 19.40 3.69 25.70
C ASP A 56 20.28 3.04 24.64
N LYS A 57 21.41 2.48 25.09
CA LYS A 57 22.38 1.78 24.23
C LYS A 57 21.82 0.50 23.63
N GLU A 58 20.90 -0.19 24.31
CA GLU A 58 20.26 -1.39 23.75
C GLU A 58 19.38 -1.01 22.55
N ILE A 59 18.70 0.14 22.62
CA ILE A 59 17.92 0.67 21.50
C ILE A 59 18.84 1.09 20.36
N GLU A 60 19.93 1.81 20.65
CA GLU A 60 20.93 2.19 19.65
C GLU A 60 21.48 0.95 18.91
N GLN A 61 21.92 -0.08 19.64
CA GLN A 61 22.42 -1.32 19.04
C GLN A 61 21.34 -2.04 18.23
N ALA A 62 20.09 -2.09 18.71
CA ALA A 62 19.00 -2.72 17.97
C ALA A 62 18.70 -2.01 16.64
N TYR A 63 18.86 -0.68 16.59
CA TYR A 63 18.76 0.08 15.34
C TYR A 63 19.91 -0.21 14.38
N GLU A 64 21.14 -0.30 14.89
CA GLU A 64 22.29 -0.68 14.06
C GLU A 64 22.11 -2.09 13.48
N ASP A 65 21.68 -3.05 14.29
CA ASP A 65 21.41 -4.43 13.85
C ASP A 65 20.28 -4.48 12.81
N LEU A 66 19.21 -3.69 13.01
CA LEU A 66 18.12 -3.56 12.05
C LEU A 66 18.61 -2.99 10.71
N LEU A 67 19.42 -1.92 10.75
CA LEU A 67 19.97 -1.31 9.53
C LEU A 67 20.89 -2.28 8.80
N ASN A 68 21.80 -2.95 9.51
CA ASN A 68 22.74 -3.92 8.94
C ASN A 68 22.01 -5.11 8.31
N SER A 69 21.03 -5.69 9.03
CA SER A 69 20.24 -6.81 8.51
C SER A 69 19.35 -6.41 7.33
N SER A 70 18.81 -5.19 7.32
CA SER A 70 18.03 -4.66 6.18
C SER A 70 18.90 -4.46 4.95
N LYS A 71 20.11 -3.91 5.11
CA LYS A 71 21.10 -3.76 4.03
C LYS A 71 21.52 -5.10 3.47
N GLN A 72 21.91 -6.05 4.32
CA GLN A 72 22.29 -7.40 3.88
C GLN A 72 21.16 -8.12 3.13
N THR A 73 19.91 -7.92 3.57
CA THR A 73 18.74 -8.46 2.88
C THR A 73 18.58 -7.83 1.50
N LEU A 74 18.70 -6.51 1.40
CA LEU A 74 18.63 -5.79 0.12
C LEU A 74 19.74 -6.24 -0.82
N ASP A 75 20.98 -6.35 -0.34
CA ASP A 75 22.14 -6.82 -1.12
C ASP A 75 21.90 -8.25 -1.64
N SER A 76 21.38 -9.14 -0.80
CA SER A 76 21.05 -10.51 -1.23
C SER A 76 19.96 -10.53 -2.32
N MET A 77 19.01 -9.59 -2.27
CA MET A 77 17.94 -9.46 -3.27
C MET A 77 18.47 -8.89 -4.59
N THR A 78 19.35 -7.89 -4.54
CA THR A 78 19.95 -7.28 -5.74
C THR A 78 20.92 -8.26 -6.41
N GLU A 79 21.76 -8.97 -5.65
CA GLU A 79 22.63 -10.04 -6.15
C GLU A 79 21.83 -11.15 -6.85
N LEU A 80 20.71 -11.58 -6.25
CA LEU A 80 19.83 -12.57 -6.88
C LEU A 80 19.24 -12.03 -8.20
N GLN A 81 18.76 -10.78 -8.20
CA GLN A 81 18.20 -10.16 -9.40
C GLN A 81 19.25 -10.04 -10.51
N GLU A 82 20.48 -9.65 -10.18
CA GLU A 82 21.60 -9.58 -11.11
C GLU A 82 21.93 -10.97 -11.68
N ALA A 83 22.09 -11.99 -10.85
CA ALA A 83 22.36 -13.36 -11.29
C ALA A 83 21.26 -13.93 -12.22
N LEU A 84 19.98 -13.61 -11.94
CA LEU A 84 18.86 -13.99 -12.80
C LEU A 84 18.87 -13.28 -14.15
N LEU A 85 19.27 -12.01 -14.19
CA LEU A 85 19.43 -11.26 -15.43
C LEU A 85 20.64 -11.74 -16.23
N GLU A 86 21.76 -12.01 -15.56
CA GLU A 86 22.97 -12.50 -16.19
C GLU A 86 22.79 -13.89 -16.81
N SER A 87 22.04 -14.76 -16.16
CA SER A 87 21.75 -16.10 -16.68
C SER A 87 20.76 -16.09 -17.85
N ASN A 88 20.11 -14.95 -18.14
CA ASN A 88 19.12 -14.82 -19.18
C ASN A 88 19.67 -14.05 -20.40
N GLN A 89 20.01 -14.80 -21.46
CA GLN A 89 20.52 -14.23 -22.70
C GLN A 89 19.56 -13.20 -23.32
N ALA A 90 18.25 -13.45 -23.29
CA ALA A 90 17.27 -12.52 -23.85
C ALA A 90 17.20 -11.20 -23.05
N ALA A 91 17.56 -11.21 -21.76
CA ALA A 91 17.68 -10.00 -20.97
C ALA A 91 18.96 -9.22 -21.31
N LYS A 92 20.09 -9.93 -21.49
CA LYS A 92 21.37 -9.35 -21.93
C LYS A 92 21.28 -8.69 -23.30
N ASP A 93 20.57 -9.32 -24.23
CA ASP A 93 20.44 -8.81 -25.60
C ASP A 93 19.47 -7.62 -25.70
N ALA A 94 18.57 -7.46 -24.72
CA ALA A 94 17.52 -6.45 -24.76
C ALA A 94 17.96 -5.05 -24.32
N ASN A 95 19.02 -4.93 -23.52
CA ASN A 95 19.55 -3.66 -23.02
C ASN A 95 21.05 -3.79 -22.76
N GLU A 96 21.81 -2.73 -23.06
CA GLU A 96 23.19 -2.61 -22.56
C GLU A 96 23.16 -2.57 -21.03
N ILE A 97 24.13 -3.25 -20.40
CA ILE A 97 24.26 -3.28 -18.94
C ILE A 97 24.55 -1.85 -18.49
N PRO A 98 23.66 -1.21 -17.71
CA PRO A 98 23.93 0.14 -17.22
C PRO A 98 25.18 0.12 -16.35
N SER A 99 26.11 1.05 -16.60
CA SER A 99 27.34 1.16 -15.82
C SER A 99 27.02 1.37 -14.34
N ALA A 100 27.73 0.66 -13.47
CA ALA A 100 27.68 0.90 -12.04
C ALA A 100 28.06 2.37 -11.76
N SER A 101 27.29 3.05 -10.90
CA SER A 101 27.62 4.40 -10.46
C SER A 101 28.89 4.37 -9.61
N ASN A 102 29.87 5.22 -9.92
CA ASN A 102 31.11 5.39 -9.13
C ASN A 102 30.95 6.43 -7.99
N GLY A 103 29.74 6.95 -7.75
CA GLY A 103 29.45 7.90 -6.68
C GLY A 103 29.16 7.20 -5.35
N GLU A 104 28.98 7.97 -4.26
CA GLU A 104 28.44 7.45 -2.99
C GLU A 104 27.27 6.51 -3.29
N ASN A 105 27.47 5.24 -2.93
CA ASN A 105 26.62 4.12 -3.31
C ASN A 105 25.30 4.22 -2.54
N ASP A 106 24.38 5.05 -3.02
CA ASP A 106 23.00 5.06 -2.59
C ASP A 106 22.38 3.71 -2.96
N GLU A 107 21.96 2.93 -1.96
CA GLU A 107 21.39 1.59 -2.17
C GLU A 107 20.23 1.62 -3.18
N TRP A 108 19.51 2.74 -3.28
CA TRP A 108 18.44 2.94 -4.25
C TRP A 108 18.94 3.08 -5.70
N SER A 109 20.14 3.62 -5.90
CA SER A 109 20.74 3.75 -7.23
C SER A 109 21.02 2.39 -7.85
N GLU A 110 21.48 1.42 -7.05
CA GLU A 110 21.72 0.06 -7.53
C GLU A 110 20.41 -0.68 -7.84
N VAL A 111 19.39 -0.52 -6.99
CA VAL A 111 18.04 -1.02 -7.29
C VAL A 111 17.53 -0.43 -8.59
N GLN A 112 17.66 0.89 -8.79
CA GLN A 112 17.24 1.55 -10.02
C GLN A 112 18.02 1.06 -11.25
N ARG A 113 19.32 0.81 -11.12
CA ARG A 113 20.17 0.26 -12.18
C ARG A 113 19.63 -1.08 -12.67
N LEU A 114 19.39 -2.02 -11.76
CA LEU A 114 18.87 -3.36 -12.06
C LEU A 114 17.44 -3.31 -12.63
N GLN A 115 16.58 -2.42 -12.12
CA GLN A 115 15.24 -2.21 -12.67
C GLN A 115 15.27 -1.67 -14.09
N THR A 116 16.20 -0.74 -14.38
CA THR A 116 16.38 -0.16 -15.72
C THR A 116 16.90 -1.22 -16.68
N TRP A 117 17.90 -2.02 -16.26
CA TRP A 117 18.44 -3.10 -17.06
C TRP A 117 17.34 -4.11 -17.47
N MET A 118 16.49 -4.51 -16.53
CA MET A 118 15.40 -5.46 -16.76
C MET A 118 14.24 -4.88 -17.60
N ALA A 119 14.03 -3.56 -17.62
CA ALA A 119 12.79 -2.94 -18.10
C ALA A 119 12.40 -3.34 -19.54
N THR A 120 13.36 -3.29 -20.48
CA THR A 120 13.08 -3.59 -21.90
C THR A 120 12.71 -5.06 -22.10
N PHE A 121 13.47 -5.96 -21.47
CA PHE A 121 13.19 -7.40 -21.49
C PHE A 121 11.81 -7.71 -20.89
N ARG A 122 11.55 -7.20 -19.68
CA ARG A 122 10.28 -7.37 -18.97
C ARG A 122 9.10 -6.91 -19.81
N ASN A 123 9.15 -5.69 -20.34
CA ASN A 123 8.05 -5.13 -21.13
C ASN A 123 7.81 -5.96 -22.39
N THR A 124 8.88 -6.32 -23.12
CA THR A 124 8.80 -7.11 -24.36
C THR A 124 8.18 -8.48 -24.13
N GLU A 125 8.63 -9.22 -23.11
CA GLU A 125 8.11 -10.56 -22.85
C GLU A 125 6.69 -10.53 -22.27
N ILE A 126 6.36 -9.58 -21.37
CA ILE A 126 4.99 -9.42 -20.86
C ILE A 126 4.01 -9.18 -22.01
N ASP A 127 4.31 -8.25 -22.91
CA ASP A 127 3.41 -7.91 -24.02
C ASP A 127 3.30 -9.04 -25.05
N LYS A 128 4.38 -9.80 -25.24
CA LYS A 128 4.38 -11.01 -26.07
C LYS A 128 3.48 -12.09 -25.46
N TRP A 129 3.57 -12.36 -24.16
CA TRP A 129 2.72 -13.33 -23.48
C TRP A 129 1.25 -12.88 -23.42
N GLN A 130 1.01 -11.59 -23.17
CA GLN A 130 -0.32 -11.00 -23.30
C GLN A 130 -0.94 -11.30 -24.68
N ARG A 131 -0.25 -10.97 -25.76
CA ARG A 131 -0.74 -11.21 -27.13
C ARG A 131 -1.02 -12.70 -27.37
N LYS A 132 -0.12 -13.57 -26.94
CA LYS A 132 -0.28 -15.02 -27.08
C LYS A 132 -1.51 -15.56 -26.33
N ILE A 133 -1.76 -15.07 -25.11
CA ILE A 133 -2.94 -15.45 -24.32
C ILE A 133 -4.21 -14.94 -24.99
N GLN A 134 -4.22 -13.70 -25.48
CA GLN A 134 -5.38 -13.11 -26.16
C GLN A 134 -5.77 -13.85 -27.43
N VAL A 135 -4.78 -14.31 -28.20
CA VAL A 135 -5.02 -15.14 -29.40
C VAL A 135 -5.56 -16.51 -28.99
N THR A 136 -4.93 -17.18 -28.02
CA THR A 136 -5.31 -18.54 -27.59
C THR A 136 -6.71 -18.61 -26.97
N THR A 137 -7.10 -17.59 -26.20
CA THR A 137 -8.40 -17.55 -25.50
C THR A 137 -9.54 -17.00 -26.34
N GLY A 138 -9.29 -16.55 -27.57
CA GLY A 138 -10.29 -15.87 -28.41
C GLY A 138 -10.74 -14.50 -27.86
N ALA A 139 -10.12 -14.01 -26.77
CA ALA A 139 -10.46 -12.73 -26.15
C ALA A 139 -10.23 -11.53 -27.07
N ALA A 140 -9.38 -11.68 -28.10
CA ALA A 140 -9.22 -10.68 -29.17
C ALA A 140 -10.53 -10.38 -29.92
N ALA A 141 -11.45 -11.36 -30.06
CA ALA A 141 -12.72 -11.19 -30.75
C ALA A 141 -13.80 -10.47 -29.91
N LEU A 142 -13.65 -10.45 -28.58
CA LEU A 142 -14.61 -9.85 -27.63
C LEU A 142 -14.37 -8.35 -27.36
N LYS A 143 -13.26 -7.79 -27.85
CA LYS A 143 -12.72 -6.47 -27.44
C LYS A 143 -13.15 -5.27 -28.29
N GLY A 144 -14.19 -5.40 -29.11
CA GLY A 144 -14.56 -4.38 -30.10
C GLY A 144 -14.96 -2.98 -29.59
N LYS A 145 -14.96 -2.67 -28.28
CA LYS A 145 -15.49 -1.39 -27.75
C LYS A 145 -14.75 -0.75 -26.56
N LEU A 146 -13.62 -1.28 -26.10
CA LEU A 146 -12.94 -0.73 -24.90
C LEU A 146 -11.44 -0.49 -25.13
N HIS A 147 -11.06 0.78 -25.24
CA HIS A 147 -9.70 1.22 -25.59
C HIS A 147 -8.63 0.79 -24.58
N ALA A 148 -8.96 0.75 -23.28
CA ALA A 148 -8.04 0.27 -22.24
C ALA A 148 -7.66 -1.21 -22.40
N PHE A 149 -8.54 -2.02 -22.99
CA PHE A 149 -8.27 -3.43 -23.23
C PHE A 149 -7.47 -3.67 -24.51
N ASN A 150 -7.27 -2.66 -25.37
CA ASN A 150 -6.55 -2.78 -26.63
C ASN A 150 -5.08 -2.34 -26.54
N GLN A 151 -4.62 -1.88 -25.38
CA GLN A 151 -3.24 -1.49 -25.13
C GLN A 151 -2.41 -2.64 -24.57
N ASN A 152 -1.11 -2.61 -24.81
CA ASN A 152 -0.16 -3.49 -24.14
C ASN A 152 -0.15 -3.21 -22.63
N ILE A 153 0.15 -4.22 -21.81
CA ILE A 153 0.23 -4.08 -20.35
C ILE A 153 1.31 -3.05 -20.01
N SER A 154 2.44 -3.09 -20.70
CA SER A 154 3.52 -2.11 -20.52
C SER A 154 3.03 -0.66 -20.73
N ASP A 155 2.27 -0.41 -21.80
CA ASP A 155 1.69 0.91 -22.10
C ASP A 155 0.66 1.36 -21.05
N GLN A 156 -0.17 0.42 -20.56
CA GLN A 156 -1.13 0.70 -19.50
C GLN A 156 -0.41 1.11 -18.20
N VAL A 157 0.61 0.34 -17.81
CA VAL A 157 1.43 0.65 -16.64
C VAL A 157 2.13 2.00 -16.82
N ALA A 158 2.76 2.26 -17.97
CA ALA A 158 3.39 3.55 -18.27
C ALA A 158 2.39 4.72 -18.20
N GLY A 159 1.15 4.50 -18.65
CA GLY A 159 0.06 5.46 -18.54
C GLY A 159 -0.29 5.81 -17.08
N TYR A 160 -0.41 4.80 -16.22
CA TYR A 160 -0.64 5.02 -14.77
C TYR A 160 0.57 5.68 -14.09
N MET A 161 1.79 5.31 -14.48
CA MET A 161 3.03 5.85 -13.92
C MET A 161 3.35 7.29 -14.35
N ARG A 162 2.60 7.86 -15.32
CA ARG A 162 2.74 9.27 -15.71
C ARG A 162 2.30 10.23 -14.60
N ASP A 163 1.28 9.84 -13.82
CA ASP A 163 0.81 10.57 -12.64
C ASP A 163 0.45 9.56 -11.53
N PRO A 164 1.46 9.05 -10.80
CA PRO A 164 1.26 8.03 -9.79
C PRO A 164 0.71 8.60 -8.47
N SER A 165 0.59 9.93 -8.34
CA SER A 165 0.25 10.61 -7.08
C SER A 165 -1.05 10.08 -6.48
N ARG A 166 -2.06 9.79 -7.31
CA ARG A 166 -3.32 9.21 -6.82
C ARG A 166 -3.16 7.80 -6.23
N MET A 167 -2.26 6.99 -6.79
CA MET A 167 -1.98 5.64 -6.31
C MET A 167 -1.13 5.72 -5.04
N ILE A 168 -0.07 6.51 -5.06
CA ILE A 168 0.83 6.73 -3.94
C ILE A 168 0.05 7.26 -2.73
N ASN A 169 -0.78 8.28 -2.90
CA ASN A 169 -1.59 8.85 -1.82
C ASN A 169 -2.63 7.85 -1.23
N ARG A 170 -2.99 6.79 -1.95
CA ARG A 170 -3.86 5.73 -1.42
C ARG A 170 -3.10 4.73 -0.56
N MET A 171 -1.79 4.60 -0.79
CA MET A 171 -0.89 3.75 -0.03
C MET A 171 -0.46 4.42 1.27
N TYR A 172 -0.49 5.75 1.35
CA TYR A 172 -0.11 6.43 2.60
C TYR A 172 -1.10 6.17 3.73
N LEU A 173 -0.54 5.89 4.91
CA LEU A 173 -1.26 5.75 6.16
C LEU A 173 -1.28 7.08 6.91
N THR A 174 -2.29 7.26 7.76
CA THR A 174 -2.30 8.38 8.71
C THR A 174 -1.59 7.96 9.98
N LYS A 175 -0.91 8.90 10.64
CA LYS A 175 -0.31 8.69 11.97
C LYS A 175 -1.32 8.18 13.00
N SER A 176 -2.59 8.59 12.91
CA SER A 176 -3.66 8.04 13.77
C SER A 176 -4.01 6.57 13.50
N ALA A 177 -3.72 6.06 12.31
CA ALA A 177 -3.96 4.65 11.96
C ALA A 177 -2.84 3.73 12.43
N VAL A 178 -1.64 4.27 12.66
CA VAL A 178 -0.44 3.53 13.07
C VAL A 178 0.11 4.14 14.35
N GLY A 179 0.12 3.39 15.46
CA GLY A 179 0.78 3.85 16.68
C GLY A 179 2.30 3.91 16.50
N VAL A 180 2.81 5.03 16.00
CA VAL A 180 4.24 5.34 15.91
C VAL A 180 4.79 5.56 17.33
N PHE A 181 5.90 4.92 17.67
CA PHE A 181 6.46 5.05 19.01
C PHE A 181 6.97 6.47 19.26
N GLY A 182 6.71 6.98 20.47
CA GLY A 182 7.14 8.31 20.91
C GLY A 182 6.27 9.47 20.39
N GLU A 183 5.27 9.20 19.57
CA GLU A 183 4.20 10.15 19.28
C GLU A 183 2.99 9.86 20.16
N ASP A 184 2.39 10.90 20.75
CA ASP A 184 1.09 10.75 21.38
C ASP A 184 0.08 10.38 20.29
N ALA A 185 -0.67 9.29 20.52
CA ALA A 185 -1.79 8.92 19.67
C ALA A 185 -2.81 10.06 19.73
N GLY A 186 -2.67 11.04 18.84
CA GLY A 186 -3.58 12.16 18.74
C GLY A 186 -5.00 11.62 18.69
N GLU A 187 -5.90 12.23 19.47
CA GLU A 187 -7.31 11.87 19.41
C GLU A 187 -7.72 11.79 17.94
N PRO A 188 -8.44 10.75 17.50
CA PRO A 188 -8.86 10.67 16.12
C PRO A 188 -9.68 11.92 15.84
N GLU A 189 -9.09 12.89 15.12
CA GLU A 189 -9.79 14.09 14.70
C GLU A 189 -11.08 13.59 14.06
N ALA A 190 -12.20 13.95 14.67
CA ALA A 190 -13.50 13.57 14.19
C ALA A 190 -13.58 14.06 12.76
N ALA A 191 -13.44 13.14 11.80
CA ALA A 191 -13.31 13.46 10.38
C ALA A 191 -14.40 14.47 10.00
N GLU A 192 -14.01 15.73 9.87
CA GLU A 192 -14.89 16.74 9.30
C GLU A 192 -15.22 16.26 7.89
N GLU A 193 -16.51 16.06 7.63
CA GLU A 193 -17.02 15.56 6.37
C GLU A 193 -16.46 16.41 5.21
N GLY A 194 -15.48 15.86 4.48
CA GLY A 194 -14.94 16.48 3.27
C GLY A 194 -13.43 16.77 3.29
N ARG A 195 -12.73 16.68 4.43
CA ARG A 195 -11.27 16.84 4.45
C ARG A 195 -10.61 15.54 4.01
N ILE A 196 -9.96 15.55 2.84
CA ILE A 196 -9.03 14.49 2.45
C ILE A 196 -7.87 14.61 3.45
N VAL A 197 -7.84 13.74 4.45
CA VAL A 197 -6.66 13.63 5.32
C VAL A 197 -5.56 13.04 4.43
N GLU A 198 -4.62 13.89 4.04
CA GLU A 198 -3.44 13.49 3.30
C GLU A 198 -2.60 12.60 4.21
N GLY A 199 -2.26 11.40 3.72
CA GLY A 199 -1.48 10.44 4.49
C GLY A 199 -0.03 10.90 4.65
N ASP A 200 0.68 10.32 5.61
CA ASP A 200 2.10 10.58 5.83
C ASP A 200 2.93 9.86 4.76
N PRO A 201 3.78 10.57 3.99
CA PRO A 201 4.65 9.96 2.99
C PRO A 201 5.59 8.87 3.52
N GLU A 202 5.95 8.95 4.80
CA GLU A 202 6.85 8.01 5.48
C GLU A 202 6.13 6.74 5.97
N LEU A 203 4.79 6.69 5.89
CA LEU A 203 3.99 5.55 6.34
C LEU A 203 3.26 4.91 5.17
N ILE A 204 3.65 3.69 4.78
CA ILE A 204 3.16 3.05 3.55
C ILE A 204 2.39 1.75 3.85
N ASP A 205 1.25 1.57 3.21
CA ASP A 205 0.43 0.36 3.20
C ASP A 205 0.32 -0.23 1.79
N ASP A 206 0.89 -1.40 1.62
CA ASP A 206 0.82 -2.18 0.39
C ASP A 206 -0.10 -3.41 0.51
N SER A 207 -0.96 -3.45 1.54
CA SER A 207 -1.82 -4.59 1.84
C SER A 207 -2.68 -5.03 0.66
N GLU A 208 -3.16 -4.12 -0.19
CA GLU A 208 -3.93 -4.48 -1.39
C GLU A 208 -3.11 -5.34 -2.36
N PHE A 209 -1.85 -4.98 -2.59
CA PHE A 209 -0.94 -5.74 -3.45
C PHE A 209 -0.55 -7.07 -2.80
N TYR A 210 -0.19 -7.06 -1.52
CA TYR A 210 0.10 -8.27 -0.74
C TYR A 210 -1.05 -9.28 -0.79
N GLN A 211 -2.29 -8.82 -0.56
CA GLN A 211 -3.48 -9.67 -0.57
C GLN A 211 -3.75 -10.25 -1.96
N GLN A 212 -3.48 -9.49 -3.03
CA GLN A 212 -3.61 -10.00 -4.39
C GLN A 212 -2.58 -11.12 -4.66
N LEU A 213 -1.31 -10.93 -4.28
CA LEU A 213 -0.29 -11.97 -4.41
C LEU A 213 -0.62 -13.22 -3.59
N LEU A 214 -1.10 -13.04 -2.36
CA LEU A 214 -1.49 -14.16 -1.48
C LEU A 214 -2.67 -14.94 -2.07
N LYS A 215 -3.67 -14.22 -2.60
CA LYS A 215 -4.82 -14.84 -3.24
C LYS A 215 -4.39 -15.65 -4.47
N GLU A 216 -3.59 -15.09 -5.36
CA GLU A 216 -3.08 -15.80 -6.55
C GLU A 216 -2.24 -17.01 -6.17
N PHE A 217 -1.38 -16.89 -5.16
CA PHE A 217 -0.60 -18.00 -4.64
C PHE A 217 -1.50 -19.15 -4.16
N LEU A 218 -2.51 -18.86 -3.34
CA LEU A 218 -3.45 -19.87 -2.83
C LEU A 218 -4.28 -20.52 -3.94
N GLU A 219 -4.74 -19.74 -4.93
CA GLU A 219 -5.42 -20.26 -6.12
C GLU A 219 -4.49 -21.16 -6.97
N SER A 220 -3.18 -20.90 -6.95
CA SER A 220 -2.18 -21.70 -7.67
C SER A 220 -1.74 -22.98 -6.96
N CYS A 221 -1.82 -23.01 -5.62
CA CYS A 221 -1.46 -24.17 -4.80
C CYS A 221 -2.52 -25.27 -4.86
N ASP A 222 -3.80 -24.95 -5.10
CA ASP A 222 -4.84 -25.96 -5.00
C ASP A 222 -6.10 -25.64 -5.83
N LYS A 223 -6.54 -26.61 -6.66
CA LYS A 223 -7.90 -26.61 -7.24
C LYS A 223 -8.99 -26.89 -6.19
N GLY A 224 -8.57 -27.18 -4.95
CA GLY A 224 -9.44 -27.42 -3.79
C GLY A 224 -9.14 -26.55 -2.57
N ALA A 225 -8.50 -25.37 -2.73
CA ALA A 225 -8.32 -24.43 -1.63
C ALA A 225 -9.70 -24.14 -1.02
N SER A 226 -9.92 -24.54 0.24
CA SER A 226 -11.20 -24.39 0.93
C SER A 226 -11.72 -22.97 0.74
N GLU A 227 -12.93 -22.83 0.20
CA GLU A 227 -13.62 -21.54 0.00
C GLU A 227 -13.51 -20.63 1.24
N SER A 228 -13.37 -21.22 2.44
CA SER A 228 -13.16 -20.52 3.71
C SER A 228 -11.88 -19.66 3.76
N ALA A 229 -10.75 -20.10 3.22
CA ALA A 229 -9.50 -19.34 3.22
C ALA A 229 -9.58 -18.14 2.27
N LEU A 230 -10.13 -18.35 1.08
CA LEU A 230 -10.40 -17.28 0.11
C LEU A 230 -11.47 -16.30 0.62
N TYR A 231 -12.48 -16.79 1.34
CA TYR A 231 -13.51 -15.96 1.96
C TYR A 231 -12.97 -15.12 3.13
N ALA A 232 -12.03 -15.64 3.92
CA ALA A 232 -11.36 -14.88 4.97
C ALA A 232 -10.54 -13.72 4.40
N ILE A 233 -9.80 -13.94 3.31
CA ILE A 233 -9.04 -12.89 2.61
C ILE A 233 -9.98 -11.83 2.02
N ARG A 234 -11.09 -12.24 1.39
CA ARG A 234 -12.12 -11.29 0.90
C ARG A 234 -12.80 -10.48 2.01
N LYS A 235 -12.91 -11.02 3.23
CA LYS A 235 -13.39 -10.26 4.40
C LYS A 235 -12.35 -9.31 4.97
N GLN A 236 -11.06 -9.62 4.84
CA GLN A 236 -9.95 -8.75 5.22
C GLN A 236 -9.68 -7.61 4.22
N GLN A 237 -10.27 -7.66 3.02
CA GLN A 237 -10.47 -6.44 2.24
C GLN A 237 -11.43 -5.54 3.02
N VAL A 238 -10.86 -4.73 3.91
CA VAL A 238 -11.57 -3.67 4.61
C VAL A 238 -12.05 -2.73 3.52
N LYS A 239 -13.29 -2.94 3.04
CA LYS A 239 -14.02 -1.87 2.37
C LYS A 239 -13.92 -0.71 3.34
N LYS A 240 -13.19 0.35 2.97
CA LYS A 240 -13.06 1.59 3.76
C LYS A 240 -14.49 2.10 3.97
N ARG A 241 -15.16 1.59 5.00
CA ARG A 241 -16.48 2.04 5.40
C ARG A 241 -16.20 3.42 5.94
N LYS A 242 -16.75 4.44 5.26
CA LYS A 242 -16.74 5.80 5.79
C LYS A 242 -17.09 5.72 7.27
N LEU A 243 -16.33 6.42 8.11
CA LEU A 243 -16.61 6.48 9.53
C LEU A 243 -17.96 7.19 9.71
N VAL A 244 -19.04 6.40 9.68
CA VAL A 244 -20.39 6.92 9.85
C VAL A 244 -20.60 7.13 11.34
N ASP A 245 -20.88 8.37 11.74
CA ASP A 245 -21.24 8.70 13.11
C ASP A 245 -22.50 7.91 13.51
N ARG A 246 -22.30 6.78 14.21
CA ARG A 246 -23.38 5.89 14.66
C ARG A 246 -24.30 6.57 15.68
N ARG A 247 -23.81 7.63 16.35
CA ARG A 247 -24.57 8.44 17.32
C ARG A 247 -25.40 9.52 16.63
N ALA A 248 -25.03 9.95 15.43
CA ALA A 248 -25.86 10.80 14.59
C ALA A 248 -27.15 10.08 14.12
N SER A 249 -27.13 8.74 14.07
CA SER A 249 -28.35 7.96 13.80
C SER A 249 -29.36 8.11 14.95
N LYS A 250 -30.60 8.46 14.60
CA LYS A 250 -31.75 8.58 15.53
C LYS A 250 -31.65 9.75 16.52
N SER A 251 -31.08 10.89 16.09
CA SER A 251 -31.07 12.17 16.84
C SER A 251 -30.41 12.12 18.22
N ARG A 252 -29.43 11.22 18.43
CA ARG A 252 -28.67 11.11 19.69
C ARG A 252 -27.46 12.06 19.77
N LYS A 253 -27.26 12.87 18.74
CA LYS A 253 -26.27 13.97 18.66
C LYS A 253 -26.98 15.23 18.15
N ILE A 254 -26.75 16.36 18.82
CA ILE A 254 -27.30 17.65 18.41
C ILE A 254 -26.61 18.05 17.10
N ARG A 255 -27.42 18.43 16.10
CA ARG A 255 -26.94 18.92 14.81
C ARG A 255 -27.45 20.33 14.60
N TYR A 256 -26.54 21.24 14.26
CA TYR A 256 -26.87 22.62 13.94
C TYR A 256 -27.27 22.73 12.47
N HIS A 257 -28.48 22.26 12.14
CA HIS A 257 -29.09 22.46 10.84
C HIS A 257 -30.32 23.36 10.97
N VAL A 258 -30.48 24.29 10.03
CA VAL A 258 -31.66 25.14 9.95
C VAL A 258 -32.84 24.28 9.46
N HIS A 259 -33.89 24.19 10.27
CA HIS A 259 -35.12 23.50 9.90
C HIS A 259 -36.12 24.51 9.31
N GLU A 260 -36.25 24.53 7.99
CA GLU A 260 -37.06 25.53 7.26
C GLU A 260 -38.51 25.66 7.77
N LYS A 261 -39.14 24.55 8.19
CA LYS A 261 -40.53 24.54 8.67
C LYS A 261 -40.75 25.24 10.02
N ILE A 262 -39.71 25.39 10.83
CA ILE A 262 -39.78 26.06 12.14
C ILE A 262 -39.09 27.43 12.11
N THR A 263 -38.47 27.80 10.98
CA THR A 263 -38.01 29.16 10.76
C THR A 263 -39.22 30.10 10.81
N ASN A 264 -39.13 31.14 11.64
CA ASN A 264 -40.23 32.09 11.90
C ASN A 264 -41.47 31.50 12.60
N PHE A 265 -41.33 30.41 13.37
CA PHE A 265 -42.47 29.79 14.07
C PHE A 265 -43.14 30.73 15.09
N MET A 266 -42.36 31.56 15.80
CA MET A 266 -42.88 32.57 16.74
C MET A 266 -42.04 33.84 16.68
N ALA A 267 -42.72 34.99 16.82
CA ALA A 267 -42.05 36.27 17.03
C ALA A 267 -41.52 36.35 18.48
N PRO A 268 -40.34 36.95 18.69
CA PRO A 268 -39.81 37.13 20.04
C PRO A 268 -40.72 38.04 20.87
N VAL A 269 -41.15 37.57 22.03
CA VAL A 269 -41.89 38.37 23.01
C VAL A 269 -40.89 38.87 24.05
N PRO A 270 -40.75 40.20 24.24
CA PRO A 270 -39.85 40.74 25.25
C PRO A 270 -40.22 40.24 26.64
N MET A 271 -39.27 39.63 27.34
CA MET A 271 -39.44 39.29 28.74
C MET A 271 -39.33 40.56 29.59
N ALA A 272 -40.35 40.87 30.37
CA ALA A 272 -40.28 41.91 31.39
C ALA A 272 -39.45 41.40 32.57
N VAL A 273 -38.15 41.60 32.52
CA VAL A 273 -37.24 41.25 33.62
C VAL A 273 -37.40 42.27 34.74
N PRO A 274 -37.68 41.86 35.99
CA PRO A 274 -37.78 42.78 37.12
C PRO A 274 -36.47 43.56 37.32
N PRO A 275 -36.51 44.84 37.70
CA PRO A 275 -35.30 45.65 37.96
C PRO A 275 -34.40 45.07 39.06
N THR A 276 -34.94 44.20 39.91
CA THR A 276 -34.21 43.52 40.99
C THR A 276 -33.45 42.28 40.53
N ALA A 277 -33.70 41.77 39.32
CA ALA A 277 -33.14 40.51 38.84
C ALA A 277 -31.60 40.51 38.74
N PRO A 278 -30.91 41.56 38.26
CA PRO A 278 -29.45 41.58 38.22
C PRO A 278 -28.83 41.42 39.61
N LYS A 279 -29.34 42.18 40.59
CA LYS A 279 -28.90 42.08 42.00
C LYS A 279 -29.20 40.71 42.60
N LEU A 280 -30.32 40.10 42.23
CA LEU A 280 -30.66 38.76 42.69
C LEU A 280 -29.70 37.70 42.12
N PHE A 281 -29.32 37.80 40.85
CA PHE A 281 -28.38 36.87 40.21
C PHE A 281 -26.94 37.04 40.72
N GLU A 282 -26.53 38.28 41.03
CA GLU A 282 -25.23 38.57 41.65
C GLU A 282 -25.08 37.97 43.06
N ASN A 283 -26.19 37.86 43.80
CA ASN A 283 -26.22 37.32 45.16
C ASN A 283 -26.75 35.89 45.21
N LEU A 284 -26.87 35.22 44.06
CA LEU A 284 -27.21 33.80 44.02
C LEU A 284 -26.01 33.00 44.54
N PHE A 285 -26.25 32.00 45.40
CA PHE A 285 -25.28 31.18 46.12
C PHE A 285 -23.83 31.28 45.62
N GLY A 286 -23.00 32.03 46.34
CA GLY A 286 -21.61 32.25 45.94
C GLY A 286 -21.01 33.60 46.30
N THR A 287 -21.63 34.41 47.18
CA THR A 287 -20.92 35.54 47.79
C THR A 287 -19.86 34.97 48.73
N SER A 288 -18.63 34.82 48.23
CA SER A 288 -17.45 34.69 49.06
C SER A 288 -17.43 35.88 50.02
N ASN A 289 -17.74 35.62 51.29
CA ASN A 289 -17.35 36.52 52.37
C ASN A 289 -15.83 36.69 52.39
#